data_AF-A0A7V9NLF8-F1
#
_entry.id   AF-A0A7V9NLF8-F1
#
_cell.length_a   1.000
_cell.length_b   1.000
_cell.length_c   1.000
_cell.angle_alpha   90.00
_cell.angle_beta   90.00
_cell.angle_gamma   90.00
#
_symmetry.space_group_name_H-M   'P 1'
#
loop_
_entity.id
_entity.type
_entity.pdbx_description
1 polymer ?
#
loop_
_entity_poly.entity_id
_entity_poly.type
_entity_poly.pdbx_seq_one_letter_code
_entity_poly.pdbx_strand_id
1 'polypeptide(L)'
;MNKLKKLLRTTLFFIAVFIATQVTIVGQTIELDYDFRRGGTLGWTADFADYPPNIGTGYELDARLRFMPRKLTRVPKRGFYIQGHNRSADLFMFLKRRLTTADGIVAGQTYRIEYVIKLASNAPSRCVGIGGAPGESVFLKAGASSIEPLAVLQPNGYLRMYVDKGNQAQSGAAASVAGNIANGIPCEQAFPYYPFALIQRSHQHTTDVMATSNGELWLLVGTDSGFEGLTRLYYQSIRVKLIPL
;
A
#
# COMPACT_ATOMS: atom_id res chain seq x y z
N MET A 1 55.82 76.23 24.62
CA MET A 1 55.25 75.02 25.26
C MET A 1 53.74 75.01 25.03
N ASN A 2 53.22 74.22 24.09
CA ASN A 2 51.81 73.86 24.06
C ASN A 2 51.63 72.51 23.35
N LYS A 3 51.03 71.56 24.07
CA LYS A 3 50.98 70.14 23.73
C LYS A 3 49.87 69.85 22.71
N LEU A 4 50.28 69.15 21.67
CA LEU A 4 49.47 68.40 20.71
C LEU A 4 48.85 67.17 21.39
N LYS A 5 47.53 66.98 21.30
CA LYS A 5 46.88 65.66 21.41
C LYS A 5 45.66 65.60 20.49
N LYS A 6 45.83 64.97 19.32
CA LYS A 6 44.75 64.63 18.38
C LYS A 6 44.35 63.18 18.68
N LEU A 7 43.10 62.99 19.11
CA LEU A 7 42.55 61.69 19.50
C LEU A 7 42.12 60.92 18.24
N LEU A 8 42.81 59.82 17.91
CA LEU A 8 42.39 58.88 16.86
C LEU A 8 41.29 57.97 17.45
N ARG A 9 40.08 57.97 16.86
CA ARG A 9 39.03 56.98 17.16
C ARG A 9 39.10 55.89 16.09
N THR A 10 39.57 54.71 16.47
CA THR A 10 39.58 53.52 15.61
C THR A 10 38.24 52.79 15.79
N THR A 11 37.41 52.80 14.75
CA THR A 11 36.14 52.05 14.74
C THR A 11 36.41 50.65 14.16
N LEU A 12 36.32 49.61 15.00
CA LEU A 12 36.38 48.22 14.54
C LEU A 12 35.01 47.80 13.98
N PHE A 13 34.97 47.37 12.72
CA PHE A 13 33.82 46.67 12.12
C PHE A 13 34.00 45.17 12.36
N PHE A 14 33.12 44.56 13.16
CA PHE A 14 33.02 43.10 13.27
C PHE A 14 32.09 42.58 12.16
N ILE A 15 32.65 41.88 11.17
CA ILE A 15 31.87 41.10 10.20
C ILE A 15 31.54 39.76 10.86
N ALA A 16 30.27 39.57 11.25
CA ALA A 16 29.77 38.28 11.70
C ALA A 16 29.57 37.36 10.49
N VAL A 17 30.45 36.39 10.31
CA VAL A 17 30.28 35.31 9.31
C VAL A 17 29.33 34.27 9.93
N PHE A 18 28.08 34.25 9.46
CA PHE A 18 27.13 33.18 9.79
C PHE A 18 27.46 31.95 8.95
N ILE A 19 28.14 30.97 9.57
CA ILE A 19 28.27 29.63 8.99
C ILE A 19 26.97 28.90 9.33
N ALA A 20 26.05 28.81 8.36
CA ALA A 20 24.88 27.96 8.48
C ALA A 20 25.34 26.49 8.36
N THR A 21 25.47 25.81 9.50
CA THR A 21 25.60 24.36 9.52
C THR A 21 24.27 23.77 9.07
N GLN A 22 24.23 23.20 7.86
CA GLN A 22 23.07 22.41 7.43
C GLN A 22 23.04 21.14 8.28
N VAL A 23 22.10 21.10 9.23
CA VAL A 23 21.77 19.87 9.95
C VAL A 23 20.96 19.02 8.98
N THR A 24 21.59 17.98 8.43
CA THR A 24 20.86 16.96 7.67
C THR A 24 20.03 16.16 8.66
N ILE A 25 18.71 16.43 8.70
CA ILE A 25 17.78 15.56 9.44
C ILE A 25 17.68 14.27 8.64
N VAL A 26 18.43 13.24 9.05
CA VAL A 26 18.17 11.87 8.60
C VAL A 26 16.81 11.48 9.16
N GLY A 27 15.89 11.05 8.30
CA GLY A 27 14.59 10.56 8.76
C GLY A 27 14.76 9.46 9.81
N GLN A 28 13.83 9.35 10.75
CA GLN A 28 13.74 8.15 11.59
C GLN A 28 12.93 7.07 10.87
N THR A 29 13.19 5.81 11.22
CA THR A 29 12.34 4.70 10.79
C THR A 29 10.92 4.92 11.28
N ILE A 30 9.96 4.84 10.37
CA ILE A 30 8.53 5.01 10.67
C ILE A 30 7.89 3.63 10.73
N GLU A 31 7.19 3.32 11.83
CA GLU A 31 6.45 2.07 11.99
C GLU A 31 4.96 2.36 12.20
N LEU A 32 4.12 1.80 11.32
CA LEU A 32 2.69 2.06 11.26
C LEU A 32 1.92 0.73 11.37
N ASP A 33 0.96 0.64 12.29
CA ASP A 33 0.12 -0.55 12.50
C ASP A 33 -1.37 -0.23 12.28
N TYR A 34 -1.90 -0.74 11.17
CA TYR A 34 -3.31 -0.59 10.79
C TYR A 34 -4.07 -1.87 11.10
N ASP A 35 -4.61 -1.98 12.32
CA ASP A 35 -5.43 -3.12 12.76
C ASP A 35 -6.93 -2.83 12.65
N PHE A 36 -7.54 -3.27 11.54
CA PHE A 36 -8.97 -3.02 11.24
C PHE A 36 -9.93 -3.66 12.25
N ARG A 37 -9.45 -4.60 13.09
CA ARG A 37 -10.25 -5.19 14.18
C ARG A 37 -10.58 -4.18 15.28
N ARG A 38 -9.81 -3.09 15.37
CA ARG A 38 -10.05 -1.96 16.30
C ARG A 38 -11.13 -1.01 15.80
N GLY A 39 -11.59 -1.19 14.55
CA GLY A 39 -12.62 -0.35 13.93
C GLY A 39 -12.03 0.78 13.08
N GLY A 40 -12.89 1.38 12.25
CA GLY A 40 -12.50 2.43 11.31
C GLY A 40 -11.71 1.90 10.12
N THR A 41 -11.59 2.73 9.08
CA THR A 41 -10.77 2.42 7.89
C THR A 41 -9.32 2.79 8.09
N LEU A 42 -8.99 3.49 9.20
CA LEU A 42 -7.63 3.91 9.54
C LEU A 42 -6.96 4.65 8.36
N GLY A 43 -7.74 5.52 7.70
CA GLY A 43 -7.36 6.29 6.50
C GLY A 43 -7.04 5.47 5.25
N TRP A 44 -7.28 4.16 5.25
CA TRP A 44 -7.30 3.36 4.02
C TRP A 44 -8.60 3.60 3.27
N THR A 45 -8.48 3.69 1.95
CA THR A 45 -9.60 3.73 1.00
C THR A 45 -9.42 2.60 0.01
N ALA A 46 -10.52 2.08 -0.52
CA ALA A 46 -10.50 0.99 -1.49
C ALA A 46 -10.95 1.48 -2.86
N ASP A 47 -10.38 0.88 -3.89
CA ASP A 47 -10.78 1.12 -5.29
C ASP A 47 -10.39 -0.11 -6.14
N PHE A 48 -10.74 -0.05 -7.42
CA PHE A 48 -10.60 -1.15 -8.37
C PHE A 48 -10.02 -0.63 -9.69
N ALA A 49 -9.22 -1.43 -10.37
CA ALA A 49 -8.67 -1.12 -11.70
C ALA A 49 -8.67 -2.38 -12.58
N ASP A 50 -8.34 -2.18 -13.85
CA ASP A 50 -8.26 -3.19 -14.90
C ASP A 50 -9.61 -3.85 -15.24
N TYR A 51 -10.64 -3.01 -15.39
CA TYR A 51 -11.98 -3.39 -15.82
C TYR A 51 -12.60 -2.31 -16.74
N PRO A 52 -13.57 -2.63 -17.60
CA PRO A 52 -14.24 -1.62 -18.43
C PRO A 52 -15.12 -0.69 -17.56
N PRO A 53 -15.42 0.54 -18.00
CA PRO A 53 -16.43 1.37 -17.33
C PRO A 53 -17.83 0.77 -17.49
N ASN A 54 -18.81 1.29 -16.74
CA ASN A 54 -20.24 0.97 -16.90
C ASN A 54 -20.60 -0.52 -16.72
N ILE A 55 -19.92 -1.23 -15.82
CA ILE A 55 -20.10 -2.66 -15.54
C ILE A 55 -21.42 -3.06 -14.88
N GLY A 56 -22.26 -2.12 -14.44
CA GLY A 56 -23.42 -2.41 -13.59
C GLY A 56 -23.01 -3.24 -12.37
N THR A 57 -23.68 -4.38 -12.16
CA THR A 57 -23.34 -5.35 -11.09
C THR A 57 -22.44 -6.49 -11.56
N GLY A 58 -21.99 -6.50 -12.83
CA GLY A 58 -21.34 -7.65 -13.45
C GLY A 58 -20.03 -8.09 -12.79
N TYR A 59 -19.25 -7.15 -12.27
CA TYR A 59 -18.00 -7.43 -11.55
C TYR A 59 -18.21 -7.57 -10.03
N GLU A 60 -19.43 -7.43 -9.51
CA GLU A 60 -19.74 -7.60 -8.08
C GLU A 60 -18.76 -6.85 -7.13
N LEU A 61 -18.33 -5.64 -7.52
CA LEU A 61 -17.34 -4.85 -6.79
C LEU A 61 -17.92 -4.38 -5.45
N ASP A 62 -17.19 -4.63 -4.37
CA ASP A 62 -17.64 -4.22 -3.04
C ASP A 62 -16.45 -4.04 -2.10
N ALA A 63 -16.40 -2.91 -1.39
CA ALA A 63 -15.38 -2.65 -0.39
C ALA A 63 -15.95 -1.87 0.80
N ARG A 64 -15.80 -2.42 2.02
CA ARG A 64 -16.23 -1.77 3.27
C ARG A 64 -15.71 -2.51 4.49
N LEU A 65 -15.77 -1.89 5.67
CA LEU A 65 -15.57 -2.63 6.91
C LEU A 65 -16.74 -3.61 7.13
N ARG A 66 -16.43 -4.89 7.35
CA ARG A 66 -17.42 -5.92 7.68
C ARG A 66 -16.94 -6.78 8.83
N PHE A 67 -17.88 -7.40 9.53
CA PHE A 67 -17.54 -8.46 10.47
C PHE A 67 -16.86 -9.61 9.73
N MET A 68 -15.71 -10.03 10.23
CA MET A 68 -15.01 -11.20 9.72
C MET A 68 -15.81 -12.47 10.03
N PRO A 69 -15.63 -13.55 9.26
CA PRO A 69 -16.25 -14.84 9.53
C PRO A 69 -16.03 -15.28 10.99
N ARG A 70 -17.12 -15.62 11.70
CA ARG A 70 -17.11 -15.91 13.15
C ARG A 70 -16.10 -16.98 13.56
N LYS A 71 -15.85 -17.95 12.68
CA LYS A 71 -14.87 -19.02 12.89
C LYS A 71 -13.42 -18.51 13.02
N LEU A 72 -13.09 -17.31 12.52
CA LEU A 72 -11.73 -16.77 12.55
C LEU A 72 -11.40 -15.98 13.81
N THR A 73 -12.36 -15.25 14.38
CA THR A 73 -12.06 -14.24 15.40
C THR A 73 -12.54 -14.60 16.80
N ARG A 74 -13.30 -15.70 16.96
CA ARG A 74 -13.98 -16.19 18.19
C ARG A 74 -14.99 -15.21 18.80
N VAL A 75 -14.70 -13.91 18.78
CA VAL A 75 -15.59 -12.78 19.06
C VAL A 75 -15.80 -11.95 17.80
N PRO A 76 -16.93 -11.23 17.63
CA PRO A 76 -17.14 -10.38 16.45
C PRO A 76 -16.04 -9.31 16.32
N LYS A 77 -15.23 -9.41 15.27
CA LYS A 77 -14.23 -8.38 14.90
C LYS A 77 -14.45 -7.97 13.46
N ARG A 78 -14.19 -6.70 13.16
CA ARG A 78 -14.24 -6.19 11.79
C ARG A 78 -12.90 -6.45 11.08
N GLY A 79 -12.98 -6.51 9.76
CA GLY A 79 -11.84 -6.42 8.84
C GLY A 79 -12.23 -5.54 7.66
N PHE A 80 -11.25 -5.09 6.89
CA PHE A 80 -11.51 -4.40 5.64
C PHE A 80 -11.86 -5.44 4.58
N TYR A 81 -13.14 -5.52 4.23
CA TYR A 81 -13.64 -6.42 3.20
C TYR A 81 -13.44 -5.81 1.83
N ILE A 82 -12.95 -6.60 0.88
CA ILE A 82 -12.94 -6.26 -0.54
C ILE A 82 -13.32 -7.49 -1.37
N GLN A 83 -14.09 -7.27 -2.42
CA GLN A 83 -14.60 -8.29 -3.33
C GLN A 83 -14.62 -7.79 -4.77
N GLY A 84 -14.39 -8.70 -5.70
CA GLY A 84 -14.63 -8.50 -7.12
C GLY A 84 -14.70 -9.83 -7.87
N HIS A 85 -15.59 -9.88 -8.85
CA HIS A 85 -15.71 -10.94 -9.85
C HIS A 85 -14.90 -10.54 -11.07
N ASN A 86 -13.73 -11.14 -11.23
CA ASN A 86 -12.88 -10.84 -12.36
C ASN A 86 -13.48 -11.38 -13.66
N ARG A 87 -13.77 -10.48 -14.60
CA ARG A 87 -14.22 -10.78 -15.96
C ARG A 87 -13.30 -10.19 -17.04
N SER A 88 -12.19 -9.59 -16.63
CA SER A 88 -11.17 -8.99 -17.51
C SER A 88 -9.88 -9.81 -17.59
N ALA A 89 -9.81 -10.93 -16.87
CA ALA A 89 -8.59 -11.71 -16.64
C ALA A 89 -7.45 -10.92 -15.96
N ASP A 90 -7.76 -9.74 -15.38
CA ASP A 90 -6.75 -8.82 -14.85
C ASP A 90 -7.26 -7.88 -13.76
N LEU A 91 -8.45 -8.11 -13.18
CA LEU A 91 -9.03 -7.22 -12.17
C LEU A 91 -8.06 -6.98 -11.01
N PHE A 92 -7.71 -5.71 -10.79
CA PHE A 92 -6.91 -5.27 -9.66
C PHE A 92 -7.80 -4.65 -8.58
N MET A 93 -7.89 -5.31 -7.42
CA MET A 93 -8.62 -4.80 -6.25
C MET A 93 -7.62 -4.28 -5.23
N PHE A 94 -7.74 -3.04 -4.77
CA PHE A 94 -6.70 -2.45 -3.94
C PHE A 94 -7.19 -1.53 -2.83
N LEU A 95 -6.33 -1.38 -1.83
CA LEU A 95 -6.41 -0.40 -0.78
C LEU A 95 -5.25 0.59 -0.93
N LYS A 96 -5.52 1.87 -0.73
CA LYS A 96 -4.52 2.94 -0.68
C LYS A 96 -4.65 3.77 0.59
N ARG A 97 -3.53 4.29 1.08
CA ARG A 97 -3.48 5.25 2.18
C ARG A 97 -2.45 6.33 1.89
N ARG A 98 -2.84 7.60 2.03
CA ARG A 98 -1.91 8.73 1.99
C ARG A 98 -1.20 8.84 3.33
N LEU A 99 0.11 9.00 3.29
CA LEU A 99 0.94 9.44 4.39
C LEU A 99 1.41 10.86 4.12
N THR A 100 1.58 11.62 5.18
CA THR A 100 1.98 13.03 5.16
C THR A 100 3.10 13.29 6.17
N THR A 101 3.55 14.54 6.27
CA THR A 101 4.46 14.98 7.33
C THR A 101 3.92 14.69 8.73
N ALA A 102 2.59 14.62 8.93
CA ALA A 102 1.99 14.24 10.21
C ALA A 102 2.20 12.75 10.56
N ASP A 103 2.47 11.90 9.56
CA ASP A 103 2.85 10.49 9.75
C ASP A 103 4.38 10.32 9.87
N GLY A 104 5.16 11.41 9.83
CA GLY A 104 6.62 11.40 9.91
C GLY A 104 7.34 11.38 8.56
N ILE A 105 6.62 11.52 7.44
CA ILE A 105 7.23 11.56 6.10
C ILE A 105 8.05 12.84 5.94
N VAL A 106 9.31 12.69 5.55
CA VAL A 106 10.23 13.79 5.25
C VAL A 106 10.17 14.07 3.74
N ALA A 107 10.02 15.34 3.38
CA ALA A 107 9.96 15.77 1.98
C ALA A 107 11.23 15.36 1.21
N GLY A 108 11.06 14.76 0.03
CA GLY A 108 12.16 14.30 -0.83
C GLY A 108 12.99 13.13 -0.27
N GLN A 109 12.64 12.59 0.90
CA GLN A 109 13.34 11.42 1.45
C GLN A 109 12.95 10.15 0.69
N THR A 110 13.95 9.36 0.34
CA THR A 110 13.77 8.01 -0.21
C THR A 110 13.62 7.00 0.93
N TYR A 111 12.62 6.12 0.82
CA TYR A 111 12.35 5.08 1.80
C TYR A 111 12.39 3.70 1.17
N ARG A 112 13.00 2.76 1.88
CA ARG A 112 12.72 1.33 1.73
C ARG A 112 11.48 0.96 2.54
N ILE A 113 10.60 0.16 1.96
CA ILE A 113 9.28 -0.12 2.55
C ILE A 113 9.11 -1.61 2.79
N GLU A 114 8.77 -1.97 4.02
CA GLU A 114 8.44 -3.32 4.44
C GLU A 114 6.99 -3.40 4.90
N TYR A 115 6.36 -4.53 4.64
CA TYR A 115 4.99 -4.84 4.94
C TYR A 115 4.86 -6.14 5.71
N VAL A 116 3.94 -6.17 6.67
CA VAL A 116 3.34 -7.42 7.16
C VAL A 116 1.83 -7.32 6.99
N ILE A 117 1.31 -8.09 6.04
CA ILE A 117 -0.10 -8.09 5.65
C ILE A 117 -0.73 -9.36 6.18
N LYS A 118 -1.76 -9.20 7.02
CA LYS A 118 -2.57 -10.30 7.52
C LYS A 118 -3.99 -10.17 6.96
N LEU A 119 -4.41 -11.18 6.21
CA LEU A 119 -5.71 -11.20 5.55
C LEU A 119 -6.36 -12.58 5.67
N ALA A 120 -7.68 -12.63 5.55
CA ALA A 120 -8.42 -13.87 5.41
C ALA A 120 -8.80 -14.08 3.94
N SER A 121 -8.55 -15.30 3.45
CA SER A 121 -8.88 -15.74 2.09
C SER A 121 -9.65 -17.05 2.14
N ASN A 122 -10.67 -17.18 1.30
CA ASN A 122 -11.40 -18.43 1.10
C ASN A 122 -10.92 -19.22 -0.13
N ALA A 123 -9.84 -18.78 -0.78
CA ALA A 123 -9.24 -19.45 -1.92
C ALA A 123 -8.32 -20.59 -1.46
N PRO A 124 -8.68 -21.87 -1.70
CA PRO A 124 -7.82 -22.99 -1.33
C PRO A 124 -6.59 -23.06 -2.21
N SER A 125 -5.60 -23.82 -1.75
CA SER A 125 -4.40 -24.10 -2.51
C SER A 125 -4.62 -25.21 -3.54
N ARG A 126 -3.90 -25.10 -4.67
CA ARG A 126 -3.87 -26.10 -5.76
C ARG A 126 -5.24 -26.39 -6.37
N CYS A 127 -6.14 -25.42 -6.34
CA CYS A 127 -7.41 -25.52 -7.06
C CYS A 127 -7.23 -25.22 -8.55
N VAL A 128 -8.02 -25.88 -9.38
CA VAL A 128 -8.23 -25.50 -10.77
C VAL A 128 -9.29 -24.40 -10.82
N GLY A 129 -9.03 -23.34 -11.59
CA GLY A 129 -9.98 -22.26 -11.85
C GLY A 129 -9.97 -21.87 -13.32
N ILE A 130 -10.84 -20.93 -13.69
CA ILE A 130 -10.91 -20.36 -15.05
C ILE A 130 -9.88 -19.24 -15.15
N GLY A 131 -9.08 -19.23 -16.23
CA GLY A 131 -7.93 -18.33 -16.42
C GLY A 131 -6.72 -18.68 -15.54
N GLY A 132 -6.95 -18.97 -14.26
CA GLY A 132 -5.94 -19.37 -13.29
C GLY A 132 -6.52 -19.95 -12.01
N ALA A 133 -5.64 -20.39 -11.10
CA ALA A 133 -6.04 -20.93 -9.81
C ALA A 133 -6.61 -19.81 -8.90
N PRO A 134 -7.72 -20.05 -8.17
CA PRO A 134 -8.35 -19.03 -7.32
C PRO A 134 -7.45 -18.51 -6.20
N GLY A 135 -6.47 -19.30 -5.76
CA GLY A 135 -5.49 -18.91 -4.74
C GLY A 135 -4.21 -18.37 -5.35
N GLU A 136 -3.56 -19.18 -6.19
CA GLU A 136 -2.20 -18.94 -6.68
C GLU A 136 -2.11 -17.96 -7.84
N SER A 137 -3.18 -17.80 -8.64
CA SER A 137 -3.25 -16.83 -9.74
C SER A 137 -3.89 -15.50 -9.35
N VAL A 138 -4.08 -15.28 -8.05
CA VAL A 138 -4.48 -13.98 -7.49
C VAL A 138 -3.30 -13.45 -6.67
N PHE A 139 -2.53 -12.58 -7.31
CA PHE A 139 -1.23 -12.13 -6.82
C PHE A 139 -1.41 -10.97 -5.84
N LEU A 140 -1.02 -11.18 -4.59
CA LEU A 140 -0.96 -10.09 -3.61
C LEU A 140 0.21 -9.19 -4.00
N LYS A 141 -0.04 -7.89 -4.05
CA LYS A 141 0.94 -6.85 -4.34
C LYS A 141 0.97 -5.81 -3.24
N ALA A 142 2.16 -5.31 -2.94
CA ALA A 142 2.34 -4.22 -2.00
C ALA A 142 3.55 -3.35 -2.38
N GLY A 143 3.44 -2.05 -2.12
CA GLY A 143 4.47 -1.06 -2.42
C GLY A 143 4.01 0.34 -2.06
N ALA A 144 4.62 1.35 -2.64
CA ALA A 144 4.19 2.73 -2.47
C ALA A 144 4.50 3.57 -3.70
N SER A 145 3.96 4.77 -3.74
CA SER A 145 4.25 5.75 -4.79
C SER A 145 4.20 7.17 -4.25
N SER A 146 4.95 8.08 -4.86
CA SER A 146 4.78 9.53 -4.69
C SER A 146 3.51 10.06 -5.37
N ILE A 147 2.91 9.25 -6.25
CA ILE A 147 1.72 9.56 -7.03
C ILE A 147 0.54 8.78 -6.43
N GLU A 148 -0.63 9.39 -6.36
CA GLU A 148 -1.82 8.71 -5.86
C GLU A 148 -2.20 7.50 -6.75
N PRO A 149 -2.36 6.31 -6.15
CA PRO A 149 -2.88 5.14 -6.85
C PRO A 149 -4.35 5.37 -7.27
N LEU A 150 -4.60 5.45 -8.57
CA LEU A 150 -5.94 5.73 -9.14
C LEU A 150 -6.23 4.80 -10.31
N ALA A 151 -7.51 4.51 -10.51
CA ALA A 151 -8.00 3.92 -11.74
C ALA A 151 -8.34 5.03 -12.74
N VAL A 152 -7.71 5.02 -13.91
CA VAL A 152 -7.87 6.06 -14.94
C VAL A 152 -8.36 5.42 -16.23
N LEU A 153 -9.37 6.02 -16.85
CA LEU A 153 -9.90 5.54 -18.14
C LEU A 153 -8.84 5.75 -19.23
N GLN A 154 -8.45 4.67 -19.88
CA GLN A 154 -7.48 4.68 -20.97
C GLN A 154 -8.17 4.65 -22.34
N PRO A 155 -7.47 5.03 -23.43
CA PRO A 155 -8.03 5.01 -24.79
C PRO A 155 -8.53 3.63 -25.25
N ASN A 156 -8.04 2.53 -24.65
CA ASN A 156 -8.53 1.18 -24.91
C ASN A 156 -9.90 0.88 -24.26
N GLY A 157 -10.51 1.86 -23.58
CA GLY A 157 -11.81 1.74 -22.96
C GLY A 157 -11.82 1.01 -21.61
N TYR A 158 -10.66 0.81 -20.97
CA TYR A 158 -10.56 0.22 -19.63
C TYR A 158 -10.14 1.26 -18.60
N LEU A 159 -10.68 1.17 -17.39
CA LEU A 159 -10.12 1.81 -16.21
C LEU A 159 -8.85 1.04 -15.85
N ARG A 160 -7.67 1.64 -16.01
CA ARG A 160 -6.37 1.02 -15.75
C ARG A 160 -5.69 1.66 -14.56
N MET A 161 -4.84 0.89 -13.88
CA MET A 161 -4.05 1.41 -12.76
C MET A 161 -3.09 2.49 -13.26
N TYR A 162 -3.10 3.67 -12.63
CA TYR A 162 -2.27 4.80 -13.05
C TYR A 162 -0.79 4.64 -12.68
N VAL A 163 -0.52 4.05 -11.52
CA VAL A 163 0.85 3.76 -11.07
C VAL A 163 1.23 2.34 -11.47
N ASP A 164 2.53 2.12 -11.76
CA ASP A 164 3.03 0.84 -12.22
C ASP A 164 2.98 -0.25 -11.13
N LYS A 165 1.94 -1.09 -11.18
CA LYS A 165 1.82 -2.30 -10.34
C LYS A 165 2.41 -3.55 -10.99
N GLY A 166 2.95 -3.45 -12.21
CA GLY A 166 3.23 -4.59 -13.07
C GLY A 166 1.94 -5.30 -13.50
N ASN A 167 2.08 -6.53 -14.00
CA ASN A 167 0.94 -7.33 -14.46
C ASN A 167 1.00 -8.74 -13.87
N GLN A 168 -0.03 -9.11 -13.12
CA GLN A 168 -0.16 -10.41 -12.46
C GLN A 168 1.11 -10.77 -11.66
N ALA A 169 1.83 -11.81 -12.08
CA ALA A 169 3.06 -12.28 -11.41
C ALA A 169 4.27 -11.32 -11.56
N GLN A 170 4.17 -10.30 -12.41
CA GLN A 170 5.26 -9.34 -12.64
C GLN A 170 5.17 -8.17 -11.66
N SER A 171 6.28 -7.81 -11.02
CA SER A 171 6.35 -6.65 -10.12
C SER A 171 6.46 -5.35 -10.92
N GLY A 172 5.88 -4.27 -10.40
CA GLY A 172 6.06 -2.91 -10.92
C GLY A 172 6.70 -1.98 -9.89
N ALA A 173 7.08 -0.78 -10.35
CA ALA A 173 7.79 0.21 -9.53
C ALA A 173 6.98 0.77 -8.35
N ALA A 174 5.65 0.75 -8.42
CA ALA A 174 4.76 1.21 -7.34
C ALA A 174 4.19 0.07 -6.48
N ALA A 175 4.18 -1.16 -7.00
CA ALA A 175 3.77 -2.34 -6.25
C ALA A 175 4.46 -3.60 -6.78
N SER A 176 5.10 -4.33 -5.87
CA SER A 176 5.76 -5.60 -6.20
C SER A 176 5.01 -6.79 -5.60
N VAL A 177 5.24 -7.97 -6.16
CA VAL A 177 4.54 -9.19 -5.75
C VAL A 177 4.95 -9.59 -4.33
N ALA A 178 3.96 -9.62 -3.44
CA ALA A 178 4.05 -10.01 -2.02
C ALA A 178 3.53 -11.45 -1.79
N GLY A 179 3.49 -12.26 -2.85
CA GLY A 179 2.96 -13.63 -2.87
C GLY A 179 1.56 -13.72 -3.49
N ASN A 180 0.76 -14.68 -3.01
CA ASN A 180 -0.61 -14.91 -3.47
C ASN A 180 -1.56 -15.15 -2.28
N ILE A 181 -2.87 -15.26 -2.57
CA ILE A 181 -3.92 -15.40 -1.55
C ILE A 181 -4.31 -16.85 -1.24
N ALA A 182 -3.58 -17.84 -1.75
CA ALA A 182 -3.84 -19.24 -1.44
C ALA A 182 -3.76 -19.45 0.08
N ASN A 183 -4.80 -20.05 0.64
CA ASN A 183 -5.00 -20.08 2.09
C ASN A 183 -4.36 -21.29 2.79
N GLY A 184 -3.73 -22.19 2.03
CA GLY A 184 -3.02 -23.37 2.53
C GLY A 184 -3.90 -24.62 2.72
N ILE A 185 -5.22 -24.50 2.60
CA ILE A 185 -6.14 -25.64 2.65
C ILE A 185 -6.14 -26.29 1.25
N PRO A 186 -5.86 -27.60 1.12
CA PRO A 186 -5.96 -28.29 -0.16
C PRO A 186 -7.37 -28.22 -0.75
N CYS A 187 -7.47 -28.10 -2.08
CA CYS A 187 -8.74 -27.90 -2.78
C CYS A 187 -9.80 -28.95 -2.43
N GLU A 188 -9.39 -30.21 -2.41
CA GLU A 188 -10.23 -31.37 -2.11
C GLU A 188 -10.76 -31.37 -0.67
N GLN A 189 -10.05 -30.72 0.28
CA GLN A 189 -10.47 -30.61 1.67
C GLN A 189 -11.38 -29.40 1.90
N ALA A 190 -11.25 -28.36 1.08
CA ALA A 190 -12.08 -27.18 1.16
C ALA A 190 -13.48 -27.39 0.54
N PHE A 191 -13.62 -28.29 -0.44
CA PHE A 191 -14.88 -28.56 -1.10
C PHE A 191 -15.93 -29.18 -0.16
N PRO A 192 -17.23 -28.80 -0.25
CA PRO A 192 -17.82 -27.75 -1.09
C PRO A 192 -17.89 -26.36 -0.42
N TYR A 193 -17.30 -26.19 0.76
CA TYR A 193 -17.59 -25.04 1.64
C TYR A 193 -16.63 -23.86 1.49
N TYR A 194 -15.40 -24.08 1.02
CA TYR A 194 -14.37 -23.06 0.81
C TYR A 194 -14.23 -22.11 2.03
N PRO A 195 -13.79 -22.63 3.19
CA PRO A 195 -13.73 -21.81 4.39
C PRO A 195 -12.66 -20.72 4.27
N PHE A 196 -12.95 -19.55 4.84
CA PHE A 196 -11.91 -18.55 5.05
C PHE A 196 -10.86 -19.04 6.05
N ALA A 197 -9.60 -18.83 5.73
CA ALA A 197 -8.46 -19.00 6.63
C ALA A 197 -7.58 -17.74 6.63
N LEU A 198 -6.95 -17.47 7.77
CA LEU A 198 -6.03 -16.34 7.93
C LEU A 198 -4.66 -16.71 7.37
N ILE A 199 -4.15 -15.87 6.49
CA ILE A 199 -2.78 -15.92 5.98
C ILE A 199 -2.03 -14.64 6.37
N GLN A 200 -0.71 -14.77 6.47
CA GLN A 200 0.20 -13.65 6.67
C GLN A 200 1.25 -13.67 5.57
N ARG A 201 1.58 -12.49 5.05
CA ARG A 201 2.69 -12.27 4.11
C ARG A 201 3.57 -11.16 4.67
N SER A 202 4.86 -11.46 4.81
CA SER A 202 5.89 -10.45 5.03
C SER A 202 6.51 -10.13 3.69
N HIS A 203 6.73 -8.85 3.42
CA HIS A 203 7.18 -8.38 2.11
C HIS A 203 8.05 -7.15 2.22
N GLN A 204 9.18 -7.12 1.52
CA GLN A 204 9.93 -5.89 1.28
C GLN A 204 9.64 -5.47 -0.16
N HIS A 205 9.17 -4.24 -0.34
CA HIS A 205 8.97 -3.70 -1.68
C HIS A 205 10.32 -3.64 -2.43
N THR A 206 10.31 -3.99 -3.71
CA THR A 206 11.54 -4.19 -4.49
C THR A 206 12.17 -2.88 -4.96
N THR A 207 11.41 -1.80 -4.91
CA THR A 207 11.82 -0.46 -5.34
C THR A 207 11.82 0.46 -4.14
N ASP A 208 12.87 1.26 -3.99
CA ASP A 208 12.92 2.32 -2.99
C ASP A 208 12.12 3.53 -3.50
N VAL A 209 11.32 4.17 -2.65
CA VAL A 209 10.33 5.18 -3.08
C VAL A 209 10.64 6.53 -2.45
N MET A 210 10.79 7.55 -3.29
CA MET A 210 11.02 8.93 -2.87
C MET A 210 9.69 9.62 -2.55
N ALA A 211 9.58 10.22 -1.37
CA ALA A 211 8.44 11.06 -1.01
C ALA A 211 8.42 12.34 -1.86
N THR A 212 7.24 12.94 -2.01
CA THR A 212 7.12 14.22 -2.74
C THR A 212 7.84 15.35 -2.01
N SER A 213 8.02 16.48 -2.70
CA SER A 213 8.56 17.71 -2.09
C SER A 213 7.67 18.29 -0.98
N ASN A 214 6.42 17.83 -0.85
CA ASN A 214 5.50 18.23 0.20
C ASN A 214 5.51 17.25 1.39
N GLY A 215 6.34 16.20 1.35
CA GLY A 215 6.38 15.18 2.38
C GLY A 215 5.17 14.25 2.33
N GLU A 216 4.81 13.79 1.12
CA GLU A 216 3.71 12.86 0.92
C GLU A 216 4.18 11.56 0.28
N LEU A 217 3.50 10.47 0.65
CA LEU A 217 3.73 9.13 0.11
C LEU A 217 2.42 8.34 0.15
N TRP A 218 2.11 7.58 -0.89
CA TRP A 218 0.94 6.71 -0.93
C TRP A 218 1.33 5.26 -0.76
N LEU A 219 0.79 4.61 0.27
CA LEU A 219 0.87 3.17 0.45
C LEU A 219 -0.15 2.48 -0.46
N LEU A 220 0.23 1.32 -1.01
CA LEU A 220 -0.61 0.52 -1.89
C LEU A 220 -0.52 -0.96 -1.49
N VAL A 221 -1.66 -1.60 -1.24
CA VAL A 221 -1.80 -3.05 -1.05
C VAL A 221 -3.00 -3.52 -1.85
N GLY A 222 -2.84 -4.51 -2.71
CA GLY A 222 -3.93 -5.00 -3.55
C GLY A 222 -3.70 -6.39 -4.10
N THR A 223 -4.64 -6.89 -4.87
CA THR A 223 -4.54 -8.18 -5.55
C THR A 223 -4.80 -8.05 -7.02
N ASP A 224 -3.89 -8.60 -7.82
CA ASP A 224 -3.96 -8.64 -9.28
C ASP A 224 -4.39 -10.04 -9.73
N SER A 225 -5.58 -10.15 -10.32
CA SER A 225 -6.25 -11.44 -10.50
C SER A 225 -6.14 -11.94 -11.93
N GLY A 226 -5.42 -13.04 -12.14
CA GLY A 226 -5.53 -13.88 -13.34
C GLY A 226 -6.64 -14.93 -13.25
N PHE A 227 -7.20 -15.16 -12.06
CA PHE A 227 -8.38 -16.01 -11.88
C PHE A 227 -9.65 -15.27 -12.33
N GLU A 228 -10.39 -15.84 -13.29
CA GLU A 228 -11.65 -15.34 -13.83
C GLU A 228 -12.82 -15.81 -12.97
N GLY A 229 -12.91 -15.28 -11.76
CA GLY A 229 -13.97 -15.61 -10.84
C GLY A 229 -14.06 -14.64 -9.67
N LEU A 230 -14.90 -15.00 -8.71
CA LEU A 230 -15.21 -14.17 -7.55
C LEU A 230 -14.17 -14.34 -6.45
N THR A 231 -13.43 -13.27 -6.17
CA THR A 231 -12.46 -13.19 -5.09
C THR A 231 -13.04 -12.37 -3.94
N ARG A 232 -12.87 -12.86 -2.70
CA ARG A 232 -13.31 -12.17 -1.48
C ARG A 232 -12.21 -12.22 -0.43
N LEU A 233 -11.85 -11.06 0.09
CA LEU A 233 -10.78 -10.94 1.08
C LEU A 233 -11.25 -10.11 2.27
N TYR A 234 -10.69 -10.41 3.44
CA TYR A 234 -10.76 -9.54 4.61
C TYR A 234 -9.34 -9.19 5.03
N TYR A 235 -8.90 -7.95 4.83
CA TYR A 235 -7.67 -7.49 5.48
C TYR A 235 -7.95 -7.34 6.97
N GLN A 236 -7.22 -8.09 7.78
CA GLN A 236 -7.29 -8.02 9.22
C GLN A 236 -6.39 -6.88 9.73
N SER A 237 -5.15 -6.83 9.23
CA SER A 237 -4.20 -5.78 9.55
C SER A 237 -3.15 -5.59 8.46
N ILE A 238 -2.69 -4.35 8.30
CA ILE A 238 -1.54 -4.00 7.47
C ILE A 238 -0.55 -3.27 8.36
N ARG A 239 0.64 -3.84 8.54
CA ARG A 239 1.76 -3.16 9.20
C ARG A 239 2.76 -2.72 8.17
N VAL A 240 3.29 -1.51 8.31
CA VAL A 240 4.22 -0.90 7.37
C VAL A 240 5.40 -0.33 8.13
N LYS A 241 6.61 -0.58 7.64
CA LYS A 241 7.84 0.02 8.12
C LYS A 241 8.50 0.77 6.97
N LEU A 242 8.80 2.05 7.18
CA LEU A 242 9.51 2.89 6.22
C LEU A 242 10.89 3.19 6.79
N ILE A 243 11.92 2.74 6.10
CA ILE A 243 13.32 2.87 6.48
C ILE A 243 13.93 3.93 5.57
N PRO A 244 14.31 5.11 6.08
CA PRO A 244 14.95 6.14 5.26
C PRO A 244 16.33 5.67 4.79
N LEU A 245 16.67 6.04 3.55
CA LEU A 245 17.92 5.71 2.87
C LEU A 245 18.83 6.93 2.70
#